data_AF-A0A2C6MBT4-F1
#
_entry.id   AF-A0A2C6MBT4-F1
#
_cell.length_a   1.000
_cell.length_b   1.000
_cell.length_c   1.000
_cell.angle_alpha   90.00
_cell.angle_beta   90.00
_cell.angle_gamma   90.00
#
_symmetry.space_group_name_H-M   'P 1'
#
loop_
_entity.id
_entity.type
_entity.pdbx_description
1 polymer ?
#
loop_
_entity_poly.entity_id
_entity_poly.type
_entity_poly.pdbx_seq_one_letter_code
_entity_poly.pdbx_strand_id
1 'polypeptide(L)' 'MALPKLEPAKLELLLQQAAESGISQKHDIAVVDAQPSLEALQEYNIKVTTMGRTVEQDREFFLAAGAAGIYVTNNLIS' A
#
# COMPACT_ATOMS: atom_id res chain seq x y z
N MET A 1 8.77 -6.33 -2.29
CA MET A 1 7.42 -5.79 -2.56
C MET A 1 6.94 -5.00 -1.36
N ALA A 2 6.08 -4.02 -1.57
CA ALA A 2 5.53 -3.18 -0.51
C ALA A 2 4.04 -3.47 -0.30
N LEU A 3 3.67 -3.77 0.95
CA LEU A 3 2.28 -3.82 1.39
C LEU A 3 1.99 -2.59 2.25
N PRO A 4 0.81 -1.97 2.13
CA PRO A 4 0.44 -0.91 3.05
C PRO A 4 0.21 -1.48 4.45
N LYS A 5 0.48 -0.68 5.47
CA LYS A 5 0.02 -0.95 6.83
C LYS A 5 -1.50 -0.91 6.85
N LEU A 6 -2.12 -1.99 7.30
CA LEU A 6 -3.56 -2.15 7.42
C LEU A 6 -3.92 -2.56 8.85
N GLU A 7 -5.21 -2.66 9.13
CA GLU A 7 -5.71 -3.28 10.36
C GLU A 7 -5.08 -4.67 10.56
N PRO A 8 -4.69 -5.03 11.80
CA PRO A 8 -3.89 -6.24 12.06
C PRO A 8 -4.46 -7.51 11.43
N ALA A 9 -5.77 -7.74 11.54
CA ALA A 9 -6.42 -8.93 10.98
C ALA A 9 -6.34 -9.00 9.44
N LYS A 10 -6.40 -7.86 8.75
CA LYS A 10 -6.26 -7.81 7.29
C LYS A 10 -4.81 -8.04 6.87
N LEU A 11 -3.87 -7.44 7.60
CA LEU A 11 -2.45 -7.63 7.34
C LEU A 11 -2.04 -9.09 7.56
N GLU A 12 -2.50 -9.71 8.63
CA GLU A 12 -2.28 -11.14 8.91
C GLU A 12 -2.81 -12.03 7.77
N LEU A 13 -4.04 -11.77 7.30
CA LEU A 13 -4.63 -12.49 6.18
C LEU A 13 -3.79 -12.34 4.89
N LEU A 14 -3.32 -11.13 4.57
CA LEU A 14 -2.48 -10.90 3.39
C LEU A 14 -1.13 -11.61 3.50
N LEU A 15 -0.51 -11.61 4.67
CA LEU A 15 0.77 -12.29 4.90
C LEU A 15 0.60 -13.82 4.79
N GLN A 16 -0.50 -14.37 5.32
CA GLN A 16 -0.84 -15.78 5.15
C GLN A 16 -1.02 -16.12 3.67
N GLN A 17 -1.80 -15.36 2.92
CA GLN A 17 -2.01 -15.57 1.48
C GLN A 17 -0.70 -15.47 0.68
N ALA A 18 0.19 -14.54 1.06
CA ALA A 18 1.50 -14.41 0.44
C ALA A 18 2.41 -15.62 0.72
N ALA A 19 2.31 -16.21 1.92
CA ALA A 19 3.03 -17.43 2.26
C ALA A 19 2.49 -18.66 1.50
N GLU A 20 1.16 -18.84 1.49
CA GLU A 20 0.50 -19.97 0.82
C GLU A 20 0.70 -19.96 -0.70
N SER A 21 0.72 -18.77 -1.32
CA SER A 21 0.99 -18.60 -2.75
C SER A 21 2.48 -18.72 -3.12
N GLY A 22 3.38 -18.80 -2.14
CA GLY A 22 4.82 -18.79 -2.35
C GLY A 22 5.39 -17.43 -2.76
N ILE A 23 4.59 -16.36 -2.70
CA ILE A 23 5.04 -14.99 -2.99
C ILE A 23 6.15 -14.57 -2.03
N SER A 24 5.99 -14.85 -0.73
CA SER A 24 6.98 -14.51 0.29
C SER A 24 8.31 -15.26 0.14
N GLN A 25 8.34 -16.35 -0.63
CA GLN A 25 9.57 -17.10 -0.93
C GLN A 25 10.33 -16.50 -2.11
N LYS A 26 9.64 -15.75 -2.98
CA LYS A 26 10.20 -15.12 -4.19
C LYS A 26 10.51 -13.64 -4.00
N HIS A 27 9.85 -12.99 -3.04
CA HIS A 27 9.92 -11.56 -2.84
C HIS A 27 9.96 -11.23 -1.35
N ASP A 28 10.87 -10.34 -0.96
CA ASP A 28 10.83 -9.72 0.37
C ASP A 28 9.57 -8.87 0.52
N ILE A 29 8.89 -8.96 1.65
CA ILE A 29 7.69 -8.18 1.94
C ILE A 29 8.04 -7.09 2.95
N ALA A 30 7.86 -5.84 2.53
CA ALA A 30 7.98 -4.68 3.40
C ALA A 30 6.59 -4.12 3.70
N VAL A 31 6.28 -3.92 4.98
CA VAL A 31 5.05 -3.25 5.42
C VAL A 31 5.34 -1.77 5.58
N VAL A 32 4.60 -0.92 4.87
CA VAL A 32 4.88 0.51 4.74
C VAL A 32 3.66 1.31 5.20
N ASP A 33 3.89 2.31 6.06
CA ASP A 33 2.85 3.29 6.37
C ASP A 33 2.65 4.21 5.16
N ALA A 34 1.54 4.00 4.45
CA ALA A 34 1.21 4.72 3.23
C ALA A 34 0.20 5.85 3.43
N GLN A 35 -0.21 6.10 4.68
CA GLN A 35 -1.13 7.19 5.00
C GLN A 35 -0.68 8.57 4.48
N PRO A 36 0.62 8.94 4.52
CA PRO A 36 1.10 10.21 3.98
C PRO A 36 0.78 10.44 2.49
N SER A 37 0.66 9.36 1.70
CA SER A 37 0.30 9.46 0.28
C SER A 37 -1.13 9.96 0.07
N LEU A 38 -2.06 9.56 0.95
CA LEU A 38 -3.45 10.00 0.87
C LEU A 38 -3.61 11.43 1.41
N GLU A 39 -2.84 11.77 2.44
CA GLU A 39 -2.75 13.13 2.98
C GLU A 39 -2.23 14.10 1.92
N ALA A 40 -1.21 13.71 1.16
CA ALA A 40 -0.72 14.51 0.04
C ALA A 40 -1.79 14.72 -1.04
N LEU A 41 -2.55 13.68 -1.41
CA LEU A 41 -3.67 13.84 -2.36
C LEU A 41 -4.69 14.88 -1.87
N GLN A 42 -5.01 14.86 -0.58
CA GLN A 42 -5.92 15.82 0.03
C GLN A 42 -5.33 17.24 0.07
N GLU A 43 -4.08 17.38 0.51
CA GLU A 43 -3.37 18.67 0.64
C GLU A 43 -3.27 19.38 -0.71
N TYR A 44 -2.91 18.66 -1.77
CA TYR A 44 -2.79 19.20 -3.12
C TYR A 44 -4.14 19.24 -3.88
N ASN A 45 -5.25 18.89 -3.23
CA ASN A 45 -6.59 18.81 -3.84
C ASN A 45 -6.62 17.97 -5.14
N ILE A 46 -5.85 16.88 -5.16
CA ILE A 46 -5.75 15.95 -6.28
C ILE A 46 -6.82 14.88 -6.13
N LYS A 47 -7.74 14.82 -7.08
CA LYS A 47 -8.80 13.80 -7.13
C LYS A 47 -8.39 12.66 -8.04
N VAL A 48 -8.30 11.46 -7.48
CA VAL A 48 -7.98 10.23 -8.21
C VAL A 48 -9.11 9.22 -8.09
N THR A 49 -9.28 8.40 -9.12
CA THR A 49 -10.23 7.30 -9.12
C THR A 49 -9.60 6.04 -9.70
N THR A 50 -10.11 4.88 -9.30
CA THR A 50 -9.73 3.56 -9.84
C THR A 50 -11.00 2.77 -10.12
N MET A 51 -11.18 2.29 -11.35
CA MET A 51 -12.39 1.54 -11.73
C MET A 51 -13.70 2.24 -11.31
N GLY A 52 -13.74 3.58 -11.42
CA GLY A 52 -14.89 4.40 -11.01
C GLY A 52 -15.04 4.64 -9.51
N ARG A 53 -14.13 4.15 -8.66
CA ARG A 53 -14.16 4.31 -7.19
C ARG A 53 -13.19 5.39 -6.72
N THR A 54 -13.61 6.20 -5.75
CA THR A 54 -12.77 7.22 -5.09
C THR A 54 -11.88 6.61 -4.00
N VAL A 55 -10.99 7.44 -3.41
CA VAL A 55 -10.14 7.06 -2.28
C VAL A 55 -10.97 6.56 -1.09
N GLU A 56 -12.13 7.17 -0.81
CA GLU A 56 -13.00 6.77 0.30
C GLU A 56 -13.70 5.43 0.02
N GLN A 57 -13.94 5.13 -1.25
CA GLN A 57 -14.63 3.90 -1.68
C GLN A 57 -13.68 2.70 -1.81
N ASP A 58 -12.40 2.92 -2.10
CA ASP A 58 -11.39 1.85 -2.23
C ASP A 58 -10.03 2.25 -1.65
N ARG A 59 -10.04 2.64 -0.36
CA ARG A 59 -8.89 3.19 0.35
C ARG A 59 -7.64 2.31 0.31
N GLU A 60 -7.81 1.00 0.44
CA GLU A 60 -6.70 0.05 0.50
C GLU A 60 -5.98 -0.07 -0.84
N PHE A 61 -6.70 0.07 -1.96
CA PHE A 61 -6.09 0.15 -3.30
C PHE A 61 -5.13 1.34 -3.43
N PHE A 62 -5.56 2.52 -2.99
CA PHE A 62 -4.72 3.72 -3.05
C PHE A 62 -3.56 3.67 -2.06
N LEU A 63 -3.78 3.12 -0.86
CA LEU A 63 -2.69 2.86 0.10
C LEU A 63 -1.64 1.92 -0.49
N ALA A 64 -2.04 0.88 -1.24
CA ALA A 64 -1.08 -0.01 -1.89
C ALA A 64 -0.20 0.71 -2.91
N ALA A 65 -0.78 1.59 -3.72
CA ALA A 65 -0.01 2.44 -4.64
C ALA A 65 0.93 3.39 -3.90
N GLY A 66 0.44 4.02 -2.81
CA GLY A 66 1.24 4.88 -1.94
C GLY A 66 2.41 4.14 -1.28
N ALA A 67 2.18 2.92 -0.79
CA ALA A 67 3.19 2.07 -0.18
C ALA A 67 4.34 1.76 -1.14
N ALA A 68 4.02 1.47 -2.41
CA ALA A 68 5.02 1.23 -3.44
C ALA A 68 5.88 2.48 -3.69
N GLY A 69 5.26 3.66 -3.81
CA GLY A 69 5.97 4.93 -3.97
C GLY A 69 6.92 5.22 -2.81
N ILE A 70 6.39 5.18 -1.58
CA ILE A 70 7.16 5.45 -0.35
C ILE A 70 8.29 4.43 -0.17
N TYR A 71 8.04 3.15 -0.44
CA TYR A 71 9.08 2.11 -0.35
C TYR A 71 10.27 2.40 -1.25
N VAL A 72 10.02 2.81 -2.49
CA VAL A 72 11.08 3.15 -3.44
C VAL A 72 11.80 4.43 -3.01
N THR A 73 11.07 5.46 -2.58
CA THR A 73 11.65 6.71 -2.04
C THR A 73 12.57 6.42 -0.85
N ASN A 74 12.17 5.57 0.09
CA ASN A 74 12.98 5.27 1.28
C ASN A 74 14.23 4.45 0.95
N ASN A 75 14.20 3.61 -0.10
CA ASN A 75 15.31 2.72 -0.45
C ASN A 75 16.24 3.25 -1.56
N LEU A 76 15.82 4.23 -2.36
CA LEU A 76 16.65 4.86 -3.40
C LEU A 76 17.39 6.11 -2.92
N ILE A 77 16.95 6.71 -1.81
CA ILE A 77 17.49 7.98 -1.29
C ILE A 77 18.19 7.77 0.06
N SER A 78 18.45 6.52 0.45
CA SER A 78 19.22 6.14 1.65
C SER A 78 20.65 5.72 1.33
#